data_AF-A0A2V8L1Q5-F1
#
_entry.id   AF-A0A2V8L1Q5-F1
#
_cell.length_a   1.000
_cell.length_b   1.000
_cell.length_c   1.000
_cell.angle_alpha   90.00
_cell.angle_beta   90.00
_cell.angle_gamma   90.00
#
_symmetry.space_group_name_H-M   'P 1'
#
loop_
_entity.id
_entity.type
_entity.pdbx_description
1 polymer ?
#
loop_
_entity_poly.entity_id
_entity_poly.type
_entity_poly.pdbx_seq_one_letter_code
_entity_poly.pdbx_strand_id
1 'polypeptide(L)'
;MSQLMVDVIYPTSDDIFYIVTRPPSNEAQWTAIQRSALTLAESANLLMMPGRARDQDKWMTDARLLLDAGNLAFKAAKAKDFDALVALNEQLVAACTTCHQDYRPNYRRRR
;
A
#
# COMPACT_ATOMS: atom_id res chain seq x y z
N MET A 1 0.67 -5.24 -16.14
CA MET A 1 0.45 -4.41 -14.94
C MET A 1 0.61 -2.95 -15.35
N SER A 2 0.00 -1.97 -14.68
CA SER A 2 0.33 -0.56 -14.97
C SER A 2 1.73 -0.21 -14.46
N GLN A 3 2.43 0.74 -15.09
CA GLN A 3 3.76 1.19 -14.64
C GLN A 3 3.71 1.67 -13.18
N LEU A 4 2.63 2.38 -12.80
CA LEU A 4 2.40 2.83 -11.43
C LEU A 4 2.40 1.67 -10.41
N MET A 5 1.79 0.54 -10.77
CA MET A 5 1.77 -0.62 -9.89
C MET A 5 3.17 -1.22 -9.68
N VAL A 6 4.00 -1.27 -10.74
CA VAL A 6 5.30 -1.94 -10.71
C VAL A 6 6.40 -1.04 -10.12
N ASP A 7 6.45 0.21 -10.54
CA ASP A 7 7.59 1.08 -10.23
C ASP A 7 7.41 1.89 -8.94
N VAL A 8 6.17 2.02 -8.47
CA VAL A 8 5.86 2.90 -7.34
C VAL A 8 5.18 2.10 -6.22
N ILE A 9 4.02 1.49 -6.51
CA ILE A 9 3.22 0.82 -5.47
C ILE A 9 3.94 -0.40 -4.93
N TYR A 10 4.49 -1.25 -5.80
CA TYR A 10 5.21 -2.46 -5.37
C TYR A 10 6.39 -2.16 -4.44
N PRO A 11 7.42 -1.35 -4.81
CA PRO A 11 8.56 -1.10 -3.93
C PRO A 11 8.17 -0.39 -2.63
N THR A 12 7.24 0.57 -2.68
CA THR A 12 6.80 1.29 -1.46
C THR A 12 6.02 0.39 -0.51
N SER A 13 5.25 -0.57 -1.04
CA SER A 13 4.59 -1.58 -0.21
C SER A 13 5.58 -2.57 0.42
N ASP A 14 6.61 -2.99 -0.33
CA ASP A 14 7.66 -3.89 0.17
C ASP A 14 8.38 -3.27 1.38
N ASP A 15 8.73 -1.98 1.32
CA ASP A 15 9.36 -1.29 2.46
C ASP A 15 8.55 -1.40 3.75
N ILE A 16 7.21 -1.36 3.65
CA ILE A 16 6.31 -1.46 4.79
C ILE A 16 6.14 -2.92 5.23
N PHE A 17 5.93 -3.84 4.28
CA PHE A 17 5.71 -5.27 4.58
C PHE A 17 6.92 -5.93 5.25
N TYR A 18 8.15 -5.51 4.91
CA TYR A 18 9.36 -6.11 5.47
C TYR A 18 9.77 -5.52 6.83
N ILE A 19 8.97 -4.65 7.45
CA ILE A 19 9.36 -3.96 8.68
C ILE A 19 9.71 -4.89 9.84
N VAL A 20 9.05 -6.05 9.97
CA VAL A 20 9.37 -7.06 10.99
C VAL A 20 10.78 -7.64 10.78
N THR A 21 11.16 -7.88 9.53
CA THR A 21 12.47 -8.43 9.18
C THR A 21 13.57 -7.38 9.06
N ARG A 22 13.18 -6.11 8.92
CA ARG A 22 14.06 -4.95 8.72
C ARG A 22 13.59 -3.77 9.59
N PRO A 23 13.63 -3.90 10.92
CA PRO A 23 13.12 -2.86 11.80
C PRO A 23 13.96 -1.58 11.66
N PRO A 24 13.33 -0.41 11.52
CA PRO A 24 14.04 0.87 11.50
C PRO A 24 14.70 1.13 12.85
N SER A 25 15.99 1.48 12.81
CA SER A 25 16.88 1.66 13.96
C SER A 25 17.33 3.11 14.17
N ASN A 26 17.03 3.99 13.20
CA ASN A 26 17.41 5.40 13.24
C ASN A 26 16.41 6.28 12.49
N GLU A 27 16.54 7.59 12.68
CA GLU A 27 15.68 8.61 12.08
C GLU A 27 15.57 8.53 10.56
N ALA A 28 16.68 8.25 9.87
CA ALA A 28 16.70 8.17 8.42
C ALA A 28 15.87 6.98 7.91
N GLN A 29 15.95 5.83 8.59
CA GLN A 29 15.14 4.65 8.28
C GLN A 29 13.66 4.88 8.57
N TRP A 30 13.32 5.49 9.71
CA TRP A 30 11.93 5.88 10.01
C TRP A 30 11.37 6.85 8.97
N THR A 31 12.16 7.84 8.58
CA THR A 31 11.80 8.80 7.53
C THR A 31 11.60 8.12 6.17
N ALA A 32 12.39 7.09 5.86
CA ALA A 32 12.23 6.31 4.63
C ALA A 32 10.88 5.58 4.62
N ILE A 33 10.53 4.86 5.70
CA ILE A 33 9.22 4.19 5.83
C ILE A 33 8.07 5.20 5.74
N GLN A 34 8.21 6.35 6.40
CA GLN A 34 7.22 7.43 6.31
C GLN A 34 7.02 7.88 4.85
N ARG A 35 8.10 8.09 4.09
CA ARG A 35 8.01 8.49 2.68
C ARG A 35 7.36 7.40 1.84
N SER A 36 7.75 6.15 2.01
CA SER A 36 7.16 5.01 1.28
C SER A 36 5.67 4.88 1.57
N ALA A 37 5.24 5.01 2.83
CA ALA A 37 3.82 4.98 3.20
C ALA A 37 3.02 6.14 2.60
N LEU A 38 3.58 7.36 2.59
CA LEU A 38 2.94 8.51 1.93
C LEU A 38 2.84 8.29 0.42
N THR A 39 3.92 7.83 -0.23
CA THR A 39 3.91 7.55 -1.66
C THR A 39 2.91 6.44 -2.01
N LEU A 40 2.77 5.42 -1.17
CA LEU A 40 1.77 4.37 -1.35
C LEU A 40 0.34 4.94 -1.29
N ALA A 41 0.05 5.76 -0.27
CA ALA A 41 -1.24 6.43 -0.11
C ALA A 41 -1.56 7.32 -1.32
N GLU A 42 -0.64 8.17 -1.75
CA GLU A 42 -0.87 9.07 -2.88
C GLU A 42 -0.95 8.32 -4.22
N SER A 43 -0.26 7.19 -4.36
CA SER A 43 -0.40 6.34 -5.54
C SER A 43 -1.79 5.75 -5.67
N ALA A 44 -2.48 5.49 -4.54
CA ALA A 44 -3.87 5.07 -4.57
C ALA A 44 -4.80 6.17 -5.12
N ASN A 45 -4.53 7.45 -4.83
CA ASN A 45 -5.23 8.58 -5.47
C ASN A 45 -5.02 8.58 -6.99
N LEU A 46 -3.79 8.32 -7.45
CA LEU A 46 -3.50 8.20 -8.87
C LEU A 46 -4.28 7.06 -9.53
N LEU A 47 -4.49 5.93 -8.86
CA LEU A 47 -5.32 4.82 -9.38
C LEU A 47 -6.78 5.25 -9.60
N MET A 48 -7.28 6.21 -8.84
CA MET A 48 -8.66 6.71 -8.93
C MET A 48 -8.85 7.82 -9.96
N MET A 49 -7.78 8.35 -10.58
CA MET A 49 -7.89 9.43 -11.56
C MET A 49 -8.59 8.99 -12.86
N PRO A 50 -9.27 9.91 -13.57
CA PRO A 50 -9.76 9.68 -14.92
C PRO A 50 -8.65 9.15 -15.85
N GLY A 51 -8.96 8.11 -16.63
CA GLY A 51 -8.01 7.45 -17.54
C GLY A 51 -7.09 6.42 -16.88
N ARG A 52 -7.05 6.33 -15.54
CA ARG A 52 -6.35 5.26 -14.80
C ARG A 52 -7.30 4.25 -14.19
N ALA A 53 -8.46 4.72 -13.71
CA ALA A 53 -9.48 3.85 -13.16
C ALA A 53 -10.01 2.85 -14.20
N ARG A 54 -10.15 1.58 -13.81
CA ARG A 54 -10.69 0.53 -14.71
C ARG A 54 -12.21 0.58 -14.80
N ASP A 55 -12.86 0.95 -13.71
CA ASP A 55 -14.28 1.23 -13.60
C ASP A 55 -14.53 2.21 -12.45
N GLN A 56 -15.80 2.50 -12.19
CA GLN A 56 -16.24 3.38 -11.10
C GLN A 56 -16.85 2.61 -9.93
N ASP A 57 -16.64 1.29 -9.84
CA ASP A 57 -17.22 0.40 -8.82
C ASP A 57 -16.13 -0.17 -7.90
N LYS A 58 -15.82 -1.47 -7.98
CA LYS A 58 -14.87 -2.14 -7.07
C LYS A 58 -13.47 -1.55 -7.18
N TRP A 59 -13.04 -1.12 -8.36
CA TRP A 59 -11.74 -0.47 -8.53
C TRP A 59 -11.59 0.73 -7.61
N MET A 60 -12.63 1.57 -7.54
CA MET A 60 -12.61 2.78 -6.71
C MET A 60 -12.66 2.44 -5.22
N THR A 61 -13.43 1.42 -4.85
CA THR A 61 -13.53 0.94 -3.47
C THR A 61 -12.21 0.35 -2.97
N ASP A 62 -11.58 -0.51 -3.77
CA ASP A 62 -10.32 -1.14 -3.39
C ASP A 62 -9.15 -0.15 -3.42
N ALA A 63 -9.15 0.82 -4.36
CA ALA A 63 -8.17 1.90 -4.36
C ALA A 63 -8.31 2.78 -3.10
N ARG A 64 -9.53 3.07 -2.62
CA ARG A 64 -9.73 3.75 -1.33
C ARG A 64 -9.22 2.92 -0.16
N LEU A 65 -9.41 1.60 -0.17
CA LEU A 65 -8.87 0.72 0.87
C LEU A 65 -7.34 0.81 0.94
N LEU A 66 -6.65 0.89 -0.20
CA LEU A 66 -5.20 1.11 -0.26
C LEU A 66 -4.80 2.50 0.25
N LEU A 67 -5.56 3.54 -0.11
CA LEU A 67 -5.35 4.90 0.41
C LEU A 67 -5.44 4.94 1.94
N ASP A 68 -6.48 4.32 2.51
CA ASP A 68 -6.71 4.29 3.95
C ASP A 68 -5.59 3.53 4.67
N ALA A 69 -5.20 2.35 4.17
CA ALA A 69 -4.11 1.56 4.72
C ALA A 69 -2.76 2.31 4.65
N GLY A 70 -2.46 2.97 3.51
CA GLY A 70 -1.27 3.79 3.34
C GLY A 70 -1.24 4.99 4.30
N ASN A 71 -2.39 5.65 4.51
CA ASN A 71 -2.52 6.75 5.47
C ASN A 71 -2.32 6.30 6.92
N LEU A 72 -2.83 5.13 7.30
CA LEU A 72 -2.59 4.55 8.62
C LEU A 72 -1.10 4.22 8.80
N ALA A 73 -0.47 3.60 7.80
CA ALA A 73 0.97 3.32 7.81
C ALA A 73 1.80 4.61 7.92
N PHE A 74 1.42 5.67 7.20
CA PHE A 74 2.10 6.97 7.28
C PHE A 74 2.02 7.57 8.69
N LYS A 75 0.84 7.52 9.32
CA LYS A 75 0.64 8.01 10.70
C LYS A 75 1.49 7.21 11.69
N ALA A 76 1.49 5.88 11.60
CA ALA A 76 2.27 5.01 12.47
C ALA A 76 3.78 5.23 12.28
N ALA A 77 4.26 5.31 11.03
CA ALA A 77 5.65 5.59 10.73
C ALA A 77 6.11 6.97 11.23
N LYS A 78 5.26 8.00 11.09
CA LYS A 78 5.54 9.34 11.63
C LYS A 78 5.60 9.35 13.17
N ALA A 79 4.79 8.52 13.82
CA ALA A 79 4.81 8.33 15.28
C ALA A 79 5.93 7.38 15.75
N LYS A 80 6.64 6.73 14.83
CA LYS A 80 7.60 5.65 15.11
C LYS A 80 6.99 4.49 15.89
N ASP A 81 5.73 4.21 15.62
CA ASP A 81 4.97 3.14 16.26
C ASP A 81 5.15 1.85 15.47
N PHE A 82 6.15 1.06 15.89
CA PHE A 82 6.49 -0.21 15.26
C PHE A 82 5.35 -1.22 15.39
N ASP A 83 4.75 -1.34 16.57
CA ASP A 83 3.68 -2.30 16.82
C ASP A 83 2.43 -1.99 16.00
N ALA A 84 2.10 -0.70 15.83
CA ALA A 84 1.02 -0.29 14.93
C ALA A 84 1.31 -0.65 13.46
N LEU A 85 2.55 -0.48 12.99
CA LEU A 85 2.92 -0.90 11.62
C LEU A 85 2.82 -2.42 11.43
N VAL A 86 3.22 -3.20 12.44
CA VAL A 86 3.07 -4.66 12.41
C VAL A 86 1.59 -5.06 12.38
N ALA A 87 0.76 -4.43 13.20
CA ALA A 87 -0.68 -4.69 13.26
C ALA A 87 -1.42 -4.36 11.95
N LEU A 88 -0.90 -3.42 11.14
CA LEU A 88 -1.47 -3.04 9.84
C LEU A 88 -1.22 -4.05 8.73
N ASN A 89 -0.38 -5.07 8.94
CA ASN A 89 0.03 -6.00 7.89
C ASN A 89 -1.16 -6.70 7.21
N GLU A 90 -2.12 -7.22 7.99
CA GLU A 90 -3.29 -7.89 7.43
C GLU A 90 -4.17 -6.96 6.59
N GLN A 91 -4.35 -5.71 7.04
CA GLN A 91 -5.11 -4.70 6.32
C GLN A 91 -4.42 -4.29 5.01
N LEU A 92 -3.10 -4.11 5.01
CA LEU A 92 -2.33 -3.83 3.80
C LEU A 92 -2.39 -4.99 2.81
N VAL A 93 -2.24 -6.24 3.28
CA VAL A 93 -2.40 -7.44 2.43
C VAL A 93 -3.80 -7.49 1.81
N ALA A 94 -4.85 -7.22 2.60
CA ALA A 94 -6.22 -7.17 2.09
C ALA A 94 -6.38 -6.10 0.99
N ALA A 95 -5.86 -4.88 1.21
CA ALA A 95 -5.91 -3.79 0.24
C ALA A 95 -5.27 -4.17 -1.11
N CYS A 96 -4.14 -4.89 -1.09
CA CYS A 96 -3.49 -5.36 -2.31
C CYS A 96 -4.25 -6.52 -2.96
N THR A 97 -4.70 -7.49 -2.18
CA THR A 97 -5.21 -8.77 -2.70
C THR A 97 -6.63 -8.69 -3.23
N THR A 98 -7.52 -7.89 -2.61
CA THR A 98 -8.90 -7.73 -3.08
C THR A 98 -8.93 -7.14 -4.49
N CYS A 99 -8.23 -6.04 -4.72
CA CYS A 99 -8.11 -5.43 -6.06
C CYS A 99 -7.52 -6.41 -7.09
N HIS A 100 -6.46 -7.13 -6.71
CA HIS A 100 -5.81 -8.05 -7.63
C HIS A 100 -6.66 -9.26 -8.02
N GLN A 101 -7.56 -9.75 -7.15
CA GLN A 101 -8.47 -10.87 -7.48
C GLN A 101 -9.46 -10.55 -8.60
N ASP A 102 -9.79 -9.27 -8.76
CA ASP A 102 -10.73 -8.81 -9.77
C ASP A 102 -10.04 -8.21 -11.01
N TYR A 103 -8.93 -7.48 -10.82
CA TYR A 103 -8.33 -6.67 -11.89
C TYR A 103 -6.95 -7.09 -12.36
N ARG A 104 -6.26 -8.02 -11.68
CA ARG A 104 -4.94 -8.50 -12.10
C ARG A 104 -5.08 -9.81 -12.90
N PRO A 105 -4.78 -9.80 -14.23
CA PRO A 105 -4.79 -11.02 -15.01
C PRO A 105 -3.87 -12.09 -14.41
N ASN A 106 -4.31 -13.34 -14.43
CA ASN A 106 -3.59 -14.49 -13.88
C ASN A 106 -3.28 -14.38 -12.36
N TYR A 107 -4.02 -13.57 -11.61
CA TYR A 107 -3.92 -13.58 -10.15
C TYR A 107 -4.70 -14.77 -9.57
N ARG A 108 -3.99 -15.61 -8.81
CA ARG A 108 -4.57 -16.80 -8.22
C ARG A 108 -5.55 -16.38 -7.11
N ARG A 109 -6.85 -16.58 -7.34
CA ARG A 109 -7.87 -16.42 -6.30
C ARG A 109 -7.60 -17.43 -5.18
N ARG A 110 -7.57 -16.98 -3.92
CA ARG A 110 -7.56 -17.89 -2.78
C ARG A 110 -8.88 -18.68 -2.83
N ARG A 111 -8.80 -20.01 -2.85
CA ARG A 111 -9.95 -20.91 -2.67
C ARG A 111 -10.30 -20.97 -1.20
#